data_AF-K6DDX8-F1
#
_entry.id   AF-K6DDX8-F1
#
_cell.length_a   1.000
_cell.length_b   1.000
_cell.length_c   1.000
_cell.angle_alpha   90.00
_cell.angle_beta   90.00
_cell.angle_gamma   90.00
#
_symmetry.space_group_name_H-M   'P 1'
#
loop_
_entity.id
_entity.type
_entity.pdbx_description
1 polymer ?
#
loop_
_entity_poly.entity_id
_entity_poly.type
_entity_poly.pdbx_seq_one_letter_code
_entity_poly.pdbx_strand_id
1 'polypeptide(L)' 'MSIRKEDLHLLVDLVSEKDTKLVYDLIRVVIEKNNEKEIVVEADNSPLTEKEKKILKQAEVDIDNDDLLDWDDLHA' A
#
# COMPACT_ATOMS: atom_id res chain seq x y z
N MET A 1 -8.90 5.40 -20.38
CA MET A 1 -8.31 6.28 -19.35
C MET A 1 -7.93 5.40 -18.17
N SER A 2 -6.64 5.22 -17.91
CA SER A 2 -6.14 4.41 -16.80
C SER A 2 -5.78 5.36 -15.65
N ILE A 3 -6.62 5.39 -14.61
CA ILE A 3 -6.31 6.14 -13.38
C ILE A 3 -5.38 5.24 -12.56
N ARG A 4 -4.20 5.74 -12.17
CA ARG A 4 -3.27 4.96 -11.32
C ARG A 4 -3.78 4.93 -9.89
N LYS A 5 -3.43 3.89 -9.15
CA LYS A 5 -3.84 3.73 -7.74
C LYS A 5 -3.38 4.91 -6.87
N GLU A 6 -2.21 5.49 -7.16
CA GLU A 6 -1.73 6.69 -6.45
C GLU A 6 -2.66 7.90 -6.68
N ASP A 7 -3.17 8.06 -7.90
CA ASP A 7 -4.02 9.19 -8.27
C ASP A 7 -5.42 9.11 -7.59
N LEU A 8 -5.83 7.91 -7.15
CA LEU A 8 -7.09 7.68 -6.43
C LEU A 8 -7.06 8.20 -4.99
N HIS A 9 -5.92 8.07 -4.31
CA HIS A 9 -5.76 8.61 -2.96
C HIS A 9 -5.88 10.14 -2.96
N LEU A 10 -5.27 10.79 -3.97
CA LEU A 10 -5.38 12.25 -4.15
C LEU A 10 -6.82 12.73 -4.38
N LEU A 11 -7.63 11.96 -5.09
CA LEU A 11 -9.04 12.30 -5.33
C LEU A 11 -9.88 12.17 -4.06
N VAL A 12 -9.52 11.23 -3.18
CA VAL A 12 -10.20 11.00 -1.90
C VAL A 12 -9.82 12.06 -0.86
N ASP A 13 -8.58 12.57 -0.92
CA ASP A 13 -8.10 13.66 -0.06
C ASP A 13 -8.77 15.01 -0.36
N LEU A 14 -9.37 15.18 -1.55
CA LEU A 14 -10.14 16.37 -1.92
C LEU A 14 -11.58 16.35 -1.39
N VAL A 15 -11.99 15.27 -0.74
CA VAL A 15 -13.34 15.08 -0.20
C VAL A 15 -13.31 15.34 1.31
N SER A 16 -14.43 15.86 1.85
CA SER A 16 -14.55 16.06 3.29
C SER A 16 -14.31 14.74 4.04
N GLU A 17 -13.59 14.76 5.16
CA GLU A 17 -13.27 13.56 5.97
C GLU A 17 -14.49 12.68 6.26
N LYS A 18 -15.64 13.32 6.44
CA LYS A 18 -16.92 12.65 6.71
C LYS A 18 -17.36 11.75 5.55
N ASP A 19 -17.03 12.11 4.32
CA ASP A 19 -17.46 11.43 3.10
C ASP A 19 -16.33 10.60 2.46
N THR A 20 -15.08 10.77 2.90
CA THR A 20 -13.88 10.03 2.45
C THR A 20 -14.09 8.52 2.41
N LYS A 21 -14.63 7.94 3.49
CA LYS A 21 -14.91 6.50 3.57
C LYS A 21 -15.92 6.06 2.53
N LEU A 22 -17.00 6.82 2.35
CA LEU A 22 -18.06 6.50 1.40
C LEU A 22 -17.57 6.59 -0.05
N VAL A 23 -16.73 7.57 -0.37
CA VAL A 23 -16.11 7.71 -1.69
C VAL A 23 -15.12 6.57 -1.94
N TYR A 24 -14.33 6.18 -0.94
CA TYR A 24 -13.41 5.04 -1.04
C TYR A 24 -14.16 3.73 -1.29
N ASP A 25 -15.21 3.47 -0.52
CA ASP A 25 -16.05 2.28 -0.67
C ASP A 25 -16.74 2.23 -2.04
N LEU A 26 -17.22 3.38 -2.54
CA LEU A 26 -17.84 3.47 -3.87
C LEU A 26 -16.83 3.17 -4.98
N ILE A 27 -15.65 3.79 -4.93
CA ILE A 27 -14.57 3.57 -5.90
C ILE A 27 -14.16 2.10 -5.90
N ARG A 28 -13.99 1.52 -4.71
CA ARG A 28 -13.64 0.11 -4.54
C ARG A 28 -14.65 -0.81 -5.20
N VAL A 29 -15.94 -0.61 -4.93
CA VAL A 29 -17.02 -1.40 -5.55
C VAL A 29 -17.04 -1.24 -7.08
N VAL A 30 -16.77 -0.05 -7.60
CA VAL A 30 -16.70 0.18 -9.06
C VAL A 30 -15.49 -0.52 -9.67
N ILE A 31 -14.32 -0.48 -9.03
CA ILE A 31 -13.12 -1.19 -9.48
C ILE A 31 -13.34 -2.70 -9.43
N GLU A 32 -13.85 -3.22 -8.32
CA GLU A 32 -14.10 -4.66 -8.13
C GLU A 32 -15.15 -5.19 -9.12
N LYS A 33 -16.22 -4.44 -9.39
CA LYS A 33 -17.23 -4.80 -10.40
C LYS A 33 -16.71 -4.71 -11.84
N ASN A 34 -15.72 -3.86 -12.11
CA ASN A 34 -15.13 -3.72 -13.45
C ASN A 34 -13.91 -4.66 -13.64
N ASN A 35 -13.41 -5.27 -12.56
CA ASN A 35 -12.26 -6.19 -12.52
C ASN A 35 -12.67 -7.65 -12.26
N GLU A 36 -13.74 -8.14 -12.90
CA GLU A 36 -13.89 -9.61 -13.11
C GLU A 36 -12.72 -10.20 -13.95
N LYS A 37 -11.83 -9.35 -14.48
CA LYS A 37 -10.50 -9.76 -14.94
C LYS A 37 -9.50 -9.52 -13.81
N GLU A 38 -9.16 -10.62 -13.14
CA GLU A 38 -8.04 -10.84 -12.21
C GLU A 38 -7.01 -9.69 -12.20
N ILE A 39 -6.98 -8.90 -11.13
CA ILE A 39 -5.84 -8.03 -10.83
C ILE A 39 -4.69 -8.95 -10.42
N VAL A 40 -3.95 -9.46 -11.42
CA VAL A 40 -2.71 -10.18 -11.19
C VAL A 40 -1.68 -9.14 -10.75
N VAL A 41 -1.49 -9.00 -9.44
CA VAL A 41 -0.37 -8.24 -8.90
C VAL A 41 0.86 -9.13 -9.09
N GLU A 42 1.57 -8.93 -10.19
CA GLU A 42 2.81 -9.63 -10.47
C GLU A 42 3.87 -9.19 -9.46
N ALA A 43 4.26 -10.10 -8.57
CA ALA A 43 5.41 -9.87 -7.70
C ALA A 43 6.68 -9.82 -8.55
N ASP A 44 7.60 -8.91 -8.21
CA ASP A 44 8.94 -8.93 -8.79
C ASP A 44 9.69 -10.17 -8.28
N ASN A 45 9.94 -11.11 -9.19
CA ASN A 45 10.68 -12.35 -8.91
C ASN A 45 12.18 -12.21 -9.24
N SER A 46 12.67 -10.98 -9.45
CA SER A 46 14.09 -10.75 -9.65
C SER A 46 14.89 -11.15 -8.39
N PRO A 47 16.12 -11.67 -8.54
CA PRO A 47 16.95 -12.01 -7.39
C PRO A 47 17.27 -10.77 -6.56
N LEU A 48 17.15 -10.90 -5.24
CA LEU A 48 17.49 -9.84 -4.30
C LEU A 48 18.92 -9.33 -4.53
N THR A 49 19.04 -8.00 -4.59
CA THR A 49 20.32 -7.31 -4.60
C THR A 49 21.03 -7.43 -3.25
N GLU A 50 22.35 -7.20 -3.23
CA GLU A 50 23.12 -7.22 -1.98
C GLU A 50 22.68 -6.16 -0.96
N LYS A 51 22.06 -5.06 -1.43
CA LYS A 51 21.47 -4.04 -0.54
C LYS A 51 20.21 -4.58 0.13
N GLU A 52 19.30 -5.17 -0.64
CA GLU A 52 18.05 -5.75 -0.11
C GLU A 52 18.33 -6.89 0.86
N LYS A 53 19.30 -7.76 0.56
CA LYS A 53 19.73 -8.82 1.49
C LYS A 53 20.24 -8.28 2.82
N LYS A 54 20.94 -7.14 2.83
CA LYS A 54 21.40 -6.50 4.08
C LYS A 54 20.24 -5.94 4.87
N ILE A 55 19.27 -5.31 4.20
CA ILE A 55 18.06 -4.78 4.83
C ILE A 55 17.26 -5.92 5.47
N LEU A 56 17.08 -7.04 4.76
CA LEU A 56 16.37 -8.20 5.29
C LEU A 56 17.05 -8.80 6.52
N LYS A 57 18.39 -8.95 6.48
CA LYS A 57 19.14 -9.44 7.65
C LYS A 57 19.03 -8.51 8.86
N GLN A 58 19.03 -7.19 8.61
CA GLN A 58 18.85 -6.23 9.69
C GLN A 58 17.42 -6.33 10.25
N ALA A 59 16.41 -6.38 9.38
CA ALA A 59 15.02 -6.55 9.79
C ALA A 59 14.77 -7.84 10.59
N GLU A 60 15.42 -8.95 10.24
CA GLU A 60 15.36 -10.19 11.05
C GLU A 60 15.89 -9.96 12.47
N VAL A 61 17.02 -9.27 12.60
CA VAL A 61 17.60 -8.93 13.91
C VAL A 61 16.71 -7.95 14.68
N ASP A 62 16.12 -6.97 14.01
CA ASP A 62 15.25 -5.98 14.62
C ASP A 62 13.96 -6.64 15.15
N ILE A 63 13.38 -7.58 14.40
CA ILE A 63 12.22 -8.39 14.82
C ILE A 63 12.56 -9.23 16.05
N ASP A 64 13.71 -9.91 16.05
CA ASP A 64 14.14 -10.74 17.19
C ASP A 64 14.37 -9.91 18.47
N ASN A 65 14.75 -8.64 18.30
CA ASN A 65 14.98 -7.70 19.40
C ASN A 65 13.73 -6.89 19.78
N ASP A 66 12.58 -7.11 19.14
CA ASP A 66 11.35 -6.32 19.29
C ASP A 66 11.55 -4.81 19.01
N ASP A 67 12.57 -4.46 18.20
CA ASP A 67 12.86 -3.10 17.75
C ASP A 67 12.02 -2.78 16.51
N LEU A 68 10.71 -2.73 16.73
CA LEU A 68 9.72 -2.51 15.68
C LEU A 68 9.43 -1.02 15.52
N LEU A 69 9.24 -0.59 14.28
CA LEU A 69 8.75 0.75 13.98
C LEU A 69 7.32 0.90 14.50
N ASP A 70 7.11 1.83 15.43
CA ASP A 70 5.79 2.32 15.78
C ASP A 70 5.32 3.31 14.71
N TRP A 71 4.18 3.02 14.10
CA TRP A 71 3.59 3.86 13.06
C TRP A 71 3.03 5.17 13.64
N ASP A 72 2.66 5.18 14.92
CA ASP A 72 2.14 6.38 15.58
C ASP A 72 3.27 7.39 15.87
N ASP A 73 4.50 6.92 16.12
CA ASP A 73 5.69 7.76 16.32
C ASP A 73 6.14 8.47 15.02
N LEU A 74 5.83 7.91 13.86
CA LEU A 74 6.17 8.48 12.55
C LEU A 74 5.21 9.60 12.10
N HIS A 75 4.06 9.74 12.77
CA HIS A 75 3.00 10.70 12.43
C HIS A 75 2.81 11.82 13.48
N ALA A 76 3.72 11.96 14.45
CA ALA A 76 3.70 12.99 15.49
C ALA A 76 4.24 14.37 15.04
#